data_AF-A0A4R3FVS5-F1
#
_entry.id   AF-A0A4R3FVS5-F1
#
_cell.length_a   1.000
_cell.length_b   1.000
_cell.length_c   1.000
_cell.angle_alpha   90.00
_cell.angle_beta   90.00
_cell.angle_gamma   90.00
#
_symmetry.space_group_name_H-M   'P 1'
#
loop_
_entity.id
_entity.type
_entity.pdbx_description
1 polymer ?
#
loop_
_entity_poly.entity_id
_entity_poly.type
_entity_poly.pdbx_seq_one_letter_code
_entity_poly.pdbx_strand_id
1 'polypeptide(L)' 'MLQADVETWALARAHQIVLNEGLSLAKAAQDLDRKKSRSLVYELRKVITAAILEAHAGSFDPGNIQSEN' A
#
# COMPACT_ATOMS: atom_id res chain seq x y z
N MET A 1 -8.12 -10.02 -18.55
CA MET A 1 -8.34 -10.33 -17.11
C MET A 1 -7.37 -9.58 -16.20
N LEU A 2 -6.08 -9.43 -16.55
CA LEU A 2 -5.03 -8.78 -15.75
C LEU A 2 -5.35 -7.41 -15.11
N GLN A 3 -6.05 -6.50 -15.80
CA GLN A 3 -6.32 -5.15 -15.25
C GLN A 3 -7.30 -5.18 -14.06
N ALA A 4 -8.31 -6.07 -14.10
CA ALA A 4 -9.27 -6.22 -13.01
C ALA A 4 -8.61 -6.81 -11.75
N ASP A 5 -7.58 -7.65 -11.94
CA ASP A 5 -6.86 -8.29 -10.84
C ASP A 5 -5.96 -7.29 -10.10
N VAL A 6 -5.27 -6.40 -10.83
CA VAL A 6 -4.44 -5.34 -10.23
C VAL A 6 -5.29 -4.30 -9.51
N GLU A 7 -6.42 -3.88 -10.09
CA GLU A 7 -7.33 -2.92 -9.46
C GLU A 7 -7.93 -3.48 -8.16
N THR A 8 -8.39 -4.73 -8.18
CA THR A 8 -8.94 -5.41 -7.00
C THR A 8 -7.88 -5.56 -5.91
N TRP A 9 -6.65 -5.97 -6.28
CA TRP A 9 -5.53 -6.04 -5.35
C TRP A 9 -5.19 -4.66 -4.77
N ALA A 10 -5.11 -3.62 -5.60
CA ALA A 10 -4.76 -2.27 -5.17
C ALA A 10 -5.79 -1.72 -4.19
N LEU A 11 -7.08 -1.97 -4.44
CA LEU A 11 -8.16 -1.57 -3.54
C LEU A 11 -8.06 -2.28 -2.19
N ALA A 12 -7.86 -3.60 -2.19
CA ALA A 12 -7.66 -4.38 -0.97
C ALA A 12 -6.42 -3.92 -0.19
N ARG A 13 -5.30 -3.66 -0.90
CA ARG A 13 -4.05 -3.18 -0.32
C ARG A 13 -4.20 -1.81 0.31
N ALA A 14 -4.85 -0.87 -0.37
CA ALA A 14 -5.12 0.46 0.15
C ALA A 14 -6.01 0.43 1.40
N HIS A 15 -7.04 -0.43 1.41
CA HIS A 15 -7.92 -0.59 2.56
C HIS A 15 -7.15 -1.07 3.81
N GLN A 16 -6.24 -2.04 3.66
CA GLN A 16 -5.38 -2.51 4.75
C GLN A 16 -4.47 -1.40 5.30
N ILE A 17 -3.87 -0.58 4.42
CA ILE A 17 -3.01 0.54 4.84
C ILE A 17 -3.80 1.54 5.68
N VAL A 18 -5.01 1.89 5.26
CA VAL A 18 -5.87 2.82 5.99
C VAL A 18 -6.25 2.27 7.36
N LEU A 19 -6.68 1.01 7.44
CA LEU A 19 -7.11 0.40 8.70
C LEU A 19 -5.98 0.23 9.71
N ASN A 20 -4.76 -0.10 9.26
CA ASN A 20 -3.65 -0.37 10.16
C ASN A 20 -2.88 0.91 10.51
N GLU A 21 -2.41 1.62 9.50
CA GLU A 21 -1.51 2.77 9.67
C GLU A 21 -2.29 4.07 9.81
N GLY A 22 -3.33 4.25 9.00
CA GLY A 22 -4.19 5.44 9.05
C GLY A 22 -4.91 5.57 10.39
N LEU A 23 -5.48 4.47 10.90
CA LEU A 23 -6.16 4.47 12.19
C LEU A 23 -5.20 4.72 13.36
N SER A 24 -4.02 4.09 13.34
CA SER A 24 -2.98 4.30 14.36
C SER A 24 -2.53 5.76 14.40
N LEU A 25 -2.34 6.37 13.23
CA LEU A 25 -2.00 7.79 13.10
C LEU A 25 -3.12 8.69 13.61
N ALA A 26 -4.37 8.41 13.23
CA ALA A 26 -5.53 9.17 13.67
C ALA A 26 -5.67 9.15 15.19
N LYS A 27 -5.44 7.99 15.83
CA LYS A 27 -5.44 7.87 17.29
C LYS A 27 -4.34 8.69 17.94
N ALA A 28 -3.09 8.59 17.46
CA ALA A 28 -1.99 9.38 18.00
C ALA A 28 -2.21 10.90 17.85
N ALA A 29 -2.86 11.32 16.77
CA ALA A 29 -3.23 12.72 16.56
C ALA A 29 -4.33 13.17 17.53
N GLN A 30 -5.34 12.33 17.77
CA GLN A 30 -6.39 12.59 18.78
C GLN A 30 -5.80 12.71 20.19
N ASP A 31 -4.82 11.87 20.52
CA ASP A 31 -4.10 11.91 21.80
C ASP A 31 -3.13 13.10 21.93
N LEU A 32 -3.03 13.96 20.90
CA LEU A 32 -2.07 15.08 20.79
C LEU A 32 -0.60 14.65 20.94
N ASP A 33 -0.28 13.38 20.70
CA ASP A 33 1.07 12.85 20.75
C ASP A 33 1.82 13.18 19.44
N ARG A 34 2.47 14.34 19.43
CA ARG A 34 3.22 14.83 18.26
C ARG A 34 4.39 13.94 17.89
N LYS A 35 5.07 13.33 18.86
CA LYS A 35 6.24 12.47 18.60
C LYS A 35 5.81 11.20 17.90
N LYS A 36 4.77 10.55 18.42
CA LYS A 36 4.21 9.32 17.84
C LYS A 36 3.54 9.60 16.51
N SER A 37 2.77 10.69 16.39
CA SER A 37 2.16 11.10 15.11
C SER A 37 3.22 11.27 14.02
N ARG A 38 4.34 11.93 14.31
CA ARG A 38 5.44 12.10 13.35
C ARG A 38 6.03 10.74 12.93
N SER A 39 6.25 9.84 13.87
CA SER A 39 6.74 8.48 13.57
C SER A 39 5.78 7.72 12.65
N LEU A 40 4.48 7.76 12.96
CA LEU A 40 3.45 7.04 12.20
C LEU A 40 3.26 7.61 10.79
N VAL A 41 3.47 8.92 10.59
CA VAL A 41 3.50 9.50 9.23
C VAL A 41 4.64 8.91 8.38
N TYR A 42 5.83 8.70 8.98
CA TYR A 42 6.94 8.09 8.24
C TYR A 42 6.65 6.63 7.89
N GLU A 43 6.09 5.85 8.81
CA GLU A 43 5.71 4.45 8.53
C GLU A 43 4.60 4.38 7.47
N LEU A 44 3.57 5.23 7.56
CA LEU A 44 2.53 5.31 6.54
C LEU A 44 3.11 5.60 5.14
N ARG A 45 4.02 6.58 5.02
CA ARG A 45 4.71 6.86 3.74
C ARG A 45 5.51 5.66 3.24
N LYS A 46 6.21 4.96 4.13
CA LYS A 46 7.02 3.78 3.80
C LYS A 46 6.13 2.67 3.24
N VAL A 47 5.01 2.36 3.89
CA VAL A 47 4.08 1.30 3.44
C VAL A 47 3.40 1.68 2.13
N ILE A 48 3.00 2.95 1.94
CA ILE A 48 2.46 3.41 0.65
C ILE A 48 3.50 3.24 -0.46
N THR A 49 4.76 3.60 -0.20
CA THR A 49 5.84 3.46 -1.19
C THR A 49 6.07 2.00 -1.53
N ALA A 50 6.07 1.11 -0.53
CA ALA A 50 6.18 -0.33 -0.74
C ALA A 50 5.03 -0.86 -1.61
N ALA A 51 3.78 -0.47 -1.33
CA ALA A 51 2.63 -0.88 -2.12
C ALA A 51 2.72 -0.41 -3.58
N ILE A 52 3.23 0.80 -3.84
CA ILE A 52 3.46 1.28 -5.21
C ILE A 52 4.52 0.43 -5.93
N LEU A 53 5.61 0.08 -5.25
CA LEU A 53 6.66 -0.76 -5.80
C LEU A 53 6.18 -2.20 -6.05
N GLU A 54 5.39 -2.77 -5.13
CA GLU A 54 4.72 -4.07 -5.27
C GLU A 54 3.83 -4.08 -6.53
N ALA A 55 3.02 -3.03 -6.72
CA ALA A 55 2.15 -2.88 -7.89
C ALA A 55 2.95 -2.82 -9.20
N HIS A 56 4.05 -2.06 -9.18
CA HIS A 56 4.92 -1.91 -10.33
C HIS A 56 5.63 -3.23 -10.67
N ALA A 57 6.19 -3.93 -9.68
CA ALA A 57 6.83 -5.23 -9.88
C ALA A 57 5.84 -6.30 -10.35
N GLY A 58 4.63 -6.34 -9.79
CA GLY A 58 3.58 -7.27 -10.24
C GLY A 58 3.05 -6.96 -11.65
N SER A 59 3.18 -5.72 -12.11
CA SER A 59 2.90 -5.34 -13.51
C SER A 59 4.03 -5.77 -14.47
N PHE A 60 5.23 -6.00 -13.95
CA PHE A 60 6.40 -6.51 -14.65
C PHE A 60 6.64 -7.98 -14.26
N ASP A 61 5.71 -8.87 -14.64
CA ASP A 61 6.03 -10.31 -14.65
C ASP A 61 6.57 -10.70 -16.04
N PRO A 62 7.90 -10.82 -16.23
CA PRO A 62 8.49 -11.28 -17.49
C PRO A 62 8.18 -12.75 -17.80
N GLY A 63 7.61 -13.52 -16.86
CA GLY A 63 7.15 -14.89 -17.07
C GLY A 63 5.87 -15.02 -17.90
N ASN A 64 5.15 -13.92 -18.13
CA ASN A 64 3.92 -13.91 -18.92
C ASN A 64 4.13 -13.56 -20.41
N ILE A 65 5.38 -13.38 -20.85
CA ILE A 65 5.73 -13.02 -22.26
C ILE A 65 6.01 -14.29 -23.11
N GLN A 66 5.92 -15.51 -22.56
CA GLN A 66 6.29 -16.77 -23.26
C GLN A 66 5.14 -17.77 -23.45
N SER A 67 3.91 -17.31 -23.74
CA SER A 67 2.87 -18.18 -24.29
C SER A 67 1.94 -17.42 -25.24
N GLU A 68 2.51 -16.90 -26.32
CA GLU A 68 1.77 -16.75 -27.57
C GLU A 68 2.52 -17.59 -28.61
N ASN A 69 1.99 -18.80 -28.83
CA ASN A 69 2.35 -19.73 -29.91
C ASN A 69 1.18 -19.72 -30.90
#